data_AF-A0A3Q2P550-F1
#
_entry.id   AF-A0A3Q2P550-F1
#
_cell.length_a   1.000
_cell.length_b   1.000
_cell.length_c   1.000
_cell.angle_alpha   90.00
_cell.angle_beta   90.00
_cell.angle_gamma   90.00
#
_symmetry.space_group_name_H-M   'P 1'
#
loop_
_entity.id
_entity.type
_entity.pdbx_description
1 polymer ?
#
loop_
_entity_poly.entity_id
_entity_poly.type
_entity_poly.pdbx_seq_one_letter_code
_entity_poly.pdbx_strand_id
1 'polypeptide(L)'
;MTYIRETCGCCDCEKHCEALDIVFVIDSSESVGLTNFTLEKNFVINTINRLGSMAPDPTSPTGTRVGVVQFSHKGTFEAIRLDDASINSMSSFKTAVKNLQWIAGGTFTPSALKFTYDNLIRDSKRARAKVSVVVVTDGRFDPRDDDIQLRYLCDDPAVVVNAIGVGDMFDKRHDSETLVSIACNNKDRITEMKQYTDLVADNFIQKMETILCPGDVPTFPVELVELDVAPCVQRPVDLVFLLDGSERLGMENFKHARHFVQMVANTLTLAKTKNYPNGVKLALIEFGKENESQVAFLLTHDMKTIASGLAGLRYLDASSAVGPAIFQTISEILDKGSTRKTRRGSEVSFVFITDGITNTTNLDEATSAMRRQQVVPTVIATGSDVDDEVLMQLAMGDRDAIFKEQKFSDVLKPSFFNRFIRWVC
;
A
#
# COMPACT_ATOMS: atom_id res chain seq x y z
N MET A 1 -5.91 -23.89 24.58
CA MET A 1 -5.23 -22.65 24.98
C MET A 1 -4.56 -22.08 23.74
N THR A 2 -5.24 -21.15 23.10
CA THR A 2 -4.88 -20.56 21.82
C THR A 2 -3.92 -19.41 22.11
N TYR A 3 -2.63 -19.59 21.83
CA TYR A 3 -1.66 -18.52 21.93
C TYR A 3 -1.80 -17.63 20.69
N ILE A 4 -2.33 -16.42 20.89
CA ILE A 4 -2.31 -15.33 19.92
C ILE A 4 -0.84 -15.01 19.64
N ARG A 5 -0.43 -15.18 18.38
CA ARG A 5 0.84 -14.66 17.88
C ARG A 5 0.66 -13.15 17.70
N GLU A 6 1.21 -12.36 18.60
CA GLU A 6 1.56 -10.96 18.32
C GLU A 6 2.75 -10.95 17.35
N THR A 7 2.45 -11.07 16.07
CA THR A 7 3.36 -10.67 15.00
C THR A 7 3.27 -9.15 14.87
N CYS A 8 4.17 -8.42 15.54
CA CYS A 8 4.40 -7.02 15.21
C CYS A 8 5.31 -7.01 13.97
N GLY A 9 4.68 -6.95 12.79
CA GLY A 9 5.31 -7.18 11.49
C GLY A 9 4.40 -6.73 10.35
N CYS A 10 3.89 -5.51 10.47
CA CYS A 10 3.48 -4.59 9.42
C CYS A 10 3.41 -3.26 10.16
N CYS A 11 4.23 -2.27 9.80
CA CYS A 11 3.68 -0.93 9.87
C CYS A 11 2.54 -0.97 8.84
N ASP A 12 1.31 -1.13 9.32
CA ASP A 12 0.19 -0.56 8.61
C ASP A 12 0.63 0.88 8.31
N CYS A 13 1.05 1.15 7.08
CA CYS A 13 1.19 2.51 6.56
C CYS A 13 -0.21 3.13 6.41
N GLU A 14 -1.09 2.85 7.38
CA GLU A 14 -2.27 3.60 7.65
C GLU A 14 -1.79 4.99 8.00
N LYS A 15 -2.16 5.92 7.14
CA LYS A 15 -1.97 7.33 7.38
C LYS A 15 -2.61 7.64 8.74
N HIS A 16 -1.77 7.85 9.74
CA HIS A 16 -2.22 8.20 11.08
C HIS A 16 -2.59 9.68 11.05
N CYS A 17 -3.84 9.91 10.67
CA CYS A 17 -4.46 11.20 10.84
C CYS A 17 -4.56 11.47 12.35
N GLU A 18 -4.43 12.73 12.75
CA GLU A 18 -4.92 13.16 14.07
C GLU A 18 -6.41 12.80 14.20
N ALA A 19 -7.02 13.08 15.35
CA ALA A 19 -8.46 12.87 15.51
C ALA A 19 -9.22 13.54 14.34
N LEU A 20 -9.81 12.73 13.46
CA LEU A 20 -10.45 13.18 12.22
C LEU A 20 -11.86 12.62 12.17
N ASP A 21 -12.83 13.49 12.00
CA ASP A 21 -14.22 13.14 11.81
C ASP A 21 -14.60 13.47 10.35
N ILE A 22 -14.86 12.43 9.54
CA ILE A 22 -15.20 12.59 8.12
C ILE A 22 -16.69 12.34 7.94
N VAL A 23 -17.39 13.25 7.27
CA VAL A 23 -18.80 13.05 6.93
C VAL A 23 -18.98 13.16 5.42
N PHE A 24 -19.50 12.10 4.80
CA PHE A 24 -19.90 12.14 3.39
C PHE A 24 -21.37 12.50 3.29
N VAL A 25 -21.69 13.50 2.49
CA VAL A 25 -23.07 13.87 2.13
C VAL A 25 -23.24 13.49 0.66
N ILE A 26 -24.02 12.45 0.40
CA ILE A 26 -24.16 11.82 -0.93
C ILE A 26 -25.58 11.99 -1.46
N ASP A 27 -25.69 12.22 -2.76
CA ASP A 27 -26.94 12.56 -3.43
C ASP A 27 -27.62 11.29 -3.93
N SER A 28 -28.85 11.05 -3.46
CA SER A 28 -29.67 9.90 -3.84
C SER A 28 -30.93 10.32 -4.59
N SER A 29 -30.92 11.52 -5.18
CA SER A 29 -32.01 12.05 -5.99
C SER A 29 -32.28 11.21 -7.24
N GLU A 30 -33.41 11.50 -7.88
CA GLU A 30 -33.81 10.83 -9.11
C GLU A 30 -32.86 11.10 -10.28
N SER A 31 -32.27 12.31 -10.36
CA SER A 31 -31.38 12.72 -11.44
C SER A 31 -30.02 12.01 -11.41
N VAL A 32 -29.55 11.64 -10.22
CA VAL A 32 -28.37 10.79 -10.04
C VAL A 32 -28.65 9.39 -10.59
N GLY A 33 -29.74 8.76 -10.14
CA GLY A 33 -30.11 7.40 -10.54
C GLY A 33 -29.33 6.29 -9.80
N LEU A 34 -29.90 5.09 -9.76
CA LEU A 34 -29.38 3.95 -8.99
C LEU A 34 -27.92 3.57 -9.31
N THR A 35 -27.55 3.59 -10.59
CA THR A 35 -26.20 3.22 -11.04
C THR A 35 -25.15 4.20 -10.52
N ASN A 36 -25.41 5.51 -10.64
CA ASN A 36 -24.48 6.53 -10.17
C ASN A 36 -24.44 6.59 -8.65
N PHE A 37 -25.58 6.42 -7.98
CA PHE A 37 -25.62 6.29 -6.52
C PHE A 37 -24.77 5.10 -6.03
N THR A 38 -24.73 4.00 -6.79
CA THR A 38 -23.84 2.87 -6.47
C THR A 38 -22.35 3.25 -6.60
N LEU A 39 -22.00 4.10 -7.57
CA LEU A 39 -20.63 4.63 -7.70
C LEU A 39 -20.27 5.56 -6.55
N GLU A 40 -21.19 6.41 -6.08
CA GLU A 40 -21.00 7.25 -4.89
C GLU A 40 -20.73 6.40 -3.64
N LYS A 41 -21.52 5.35 -3.41
CA LYS A 41 -21.28 4.40 -2.32
C LYS A 41 -19.90 3.76 -2.40
N ASN A 42 -19.48 3.35 -3.60
CA ASN A 42 -18.15 2.78 -3.80
C ASN A 42 -17.04 3.81 -3.57
N PHE A 43 -17.23 5.07 -3.96
CA PHE A 43 -16.30 6.16 -3.67
C PHE A 43 -16.11 6.37 -2.17
N VAL A 44 -17.21 6.41 -1.40
CA VAL A 44 -17.16 6.51 0.07
C VAL A 44 -16.36 5.35 0.67
N ILE A 45 -16.67 4.11 0.27
CA ILE A 45 -15.99 2.90 0.76
C ILE A 45 -14.50 2.93 0.40
N ASN A 46 -14.15 3.23 -0.85
CA ASN A 46 -12.77 3.18 -1.32
C ASN A 46 -11.91 4.30 -0.72
N THR A 47 -12.48 5.49 -0.50
CA THR A 47 -11.79 6.60 0.16
C THR A 47 -11.40 6.26 1.58
N ILE A 48 -12.33 5.69 2.35
CA ILE A 48 -12.07 5.28 3.73
C ILE A 48 -11.13 4.07 3.79
N ASN A 49 -11.33 3.09 2.92
CA ASN A 49 -10.44 1.93 2.82
C ASN A 49 -8.98 2.32 2.54
N ARG A 50 -8.78 3.41 1.80
CA ARG A 50 -7.45 3.93 1.50
C ARG A 50 -6.83 4.77 2.62
N LEU A 51 -7.65 5.47 3.43
CA LEU A 51 -7.16 6.13 4.64
C LEU A 51 -6.67 5.13 5.69
N GLY A 52 -7.27 3.93 5.70
CA GLY A 52 -6.85 2.78 6.50
C GLY A 52 -7.17 2.88 7.99
N SER A 53 -7.01 4.05 8.62
CA SER A 53 -7.11 4.24 10.08
C SER A 53 -8.52 4.56 10.61
N MET A 54 -9.44 3.58 10.63
CA MET A 54 -10.74 3.74 11.33
C MET A 54 -10.62 3.48 12.83
N ALA A 55 -11.15 4.39 13.65
CA ALA A 55 -11.20 4.21 15.11
C ALA A 55 -12.18 3.07 15.49
N PRO A 56 -11.74 2.00 16.19
CA PRO A 56 -12.63 0.90 16.58
C PRO A 56 -13.65 1.31 17.64
N ASP A 57 -13.31 2.29 18.47
CA ASP A 57 -14.18 2.86 19.49
C ASP A 57 -14.57 4.30 19.11
N PRO A 58 -15.86 4.62 18.98
CA PRO A 58 -16.33 5.97 18.65
C PRO A 58 -15.96 7.03 19.70
N THR A 59 -15.59 6.62 20.92
CA THR A 59 -15.12 7.50 22.00
C THR A 59 -13.60 7.68 22.02
N SER A 60 -12.87 6.98 21.15
CA SER A 60 -11.41 7.07 21.06
C SER A 60 -10.95 8.51 20.80
N PRO A 61 -9.96 9.01 21.58
CA PRO A 61 -9.43 10.36 21.40
C PRO A 61 -8.59 10.51 20.11
N THR A 62 -8.27 9.41 19.44
CA THR A 62 -7.46 9.35 18.21
C THR A 62 -8.12 8.45 17.14
N GLY A 63 -7.66 8.53 15.89
CA GLY A 63 -8.17 7.74 14.77
C GLY A 63 -9.35 8.39 14.03
N THR A 64 -9.70 7.85 12.86
CA THR A 64 -10.74 8.42 11.98
C THR A 64 -12.12 7.87 12.32
N ARG A 65 -13.12 8.74 12.49
CA ARG A 65 -14.54 8.37 12.55
C ARG A 65 -15.22 8.80 11.27
N VAL A 66 -16.15 7.98 10.78
CA VAL A 66 -16.80 8.22 9.49
C VAL A 66 -18.31 8.19 9.64
N GLY A 67 -18.96 9.23 9.13
CA GLY A 67 -20.39 9.33 8.97
C GLY A 67 -20.76 9.44 7.50
N VAL A 68 -21.98 9.03 7.17
CA VAL A 68 -22.55 9.17 5.83
C VAL A 68 -23.97 9.67 5.98
N VAL A 69 -24.33 10.69 5.21
CA VAL A 69 -25.70 11.19 5.06
C VAL A 69 -26.07 11.01 3.60
N GLN A 70 -27.08 10.20 3.31
CA GLN A 70 -27.72 10.25 2.01
C GLN A 70 -28.96 11.14 2.06
N PHE A 71 -29.21 11.87 0.99
CA PHE A 71 -30.38 12.74 0.88
C PHE A 71 -31.05 12.61 -0.48
N SER A 72 -32.34 12.90 -0.51
CA SER A 72 -33.09 13.14 -1.75
C SER A 72 -34.03 14.30 -1.50
N HIS A 73 -35.29 14.05 -1.13
CA HIS A 73 -36.29 15.09 -0.92
C HIS A 73 -36.53 15.39 0.55
N LYS A 74 -37.43 16.33 0.82
CA LYS A 74 -37.74 16.80 2.18
C LYS A 74 -38.05 15.64 3.13
N GLY A 75 -37.24 15.50 4.17
CA GLY A 75 -37.45 14.55 5.26
C GLY A 75 -36.94 13.13 4.97
N THR A 76 -36.33 12.88 3.82
CA THR A 76 -35.70 11.58 3.49
C THR A 76 -34.19 11.70 3.61
N PHE A 77 -33.72 11.78 4.87
CA PHE A 77 -32.31 11.75 5.22
C PHE A 77 -32.03 10.45 5.96
N GLU A 78 -31.17 9.61 5.41
CA GLU A 78 -30.64 8.45 6.13
C GLU A 78 -29.19 8.71 6.51
N ALA A 79 -28.83 8.39 7.74
CA ALA A 79 -27.51 8.67 8.25
C ALA A 79 -26.88 7.49 8.98
N ILE A 80 -25.60 7.28 8.69
CA ILE A 80 -24.66 6.53 9.51
C ILE A 80 -23.96 7.58 10.38
N ARG A 81 -24.17 7.53 11.70
CA ARG A 81 -23.67 8.55 12.63
C ARG A 81 -22.20 8.31 12.97
N LEU A 82 -21.47 9.40 13.29
CA LEU A 82 -20.05 9.35 13.69
C LEU A 82 -19.80 8.55 14.98
N ASP A 83 -20.80 8.53 15.86
CA ASP A 83 -20.76 7.91 17.20
C ASP A 83 -21.50 6.56 17.26
N ASP A 84 -21.82 5.98 16.10
CA ASP A 84 -22.50 4.68 16.03
C ASP A 84 -21.55 3.55 16.44
N ALA A 85 -21.81 2.95 17.61
CA ALA A 85 -21.02 1.85 18.17
C ALA A 85 -21.01 0.58 17.30
N SER A 86 -21.94 0.43 16.35
CA SER A 86 -21.95 -0.69 15.39
C SER A 86 -20.91 -0.51 14.27
N ILE A 87 -20.39 0.70 14.07
CA ILE A 87 -19.40 1.03 13.04
C ILE A 87 -17.99 1.01 13.66
N ASN A 88 -17.57 -0.17 14.11
CA ASN A 88 -16.29 -0.38 14.81
C ASN A 88 -15.17 -0.94 13.92
N SER A 89 -15.44 -1.15 12.62
CA SER A 89 -14.47 -1.71 11.69
C SER A 89 -14.78 -1.30 10.24
N MET A 90 -13.78 -1.43 9.36
CA MET A 90 -13.97 -1.22 7.93
C MET A 90 -15.06 -2.12 7.34
N SER A 91 -15.16 -3.37 7.82
CA SER A 91 -16.13 -4.34 7.33
C SER A 91 -17.56 -3.97 7.74
N SER A 92 -17.78 -3.52 8.98
CA SER A 92 -19.09 -3.03 9.44
C SER A 92 -19.49 -1.76 8.72
N PHE A 93 -18.55 -0.82 8.53
CA PHE A 93 -18.79 0.39 7.75
C PHE A 93 -19.18 0.09 6.30
N LYS A 94 -18.40 -0.76 5.62
CA LYS A 94 -18.68 -1.18 4.23
C LYS A 94 -20.06 -1.83 4.11
N THR A 95 -20.48 -2.61 5.10
CA THR A 95 -21.80 -3.24 5.12
C THR A 95 -22.91 -2.20 5.30
N ALA A 96 -22.74 -1.27 6.24
CA ALA A 96 -23.71 -0.20 6.49
C ALA A 96 -23.89 0.68 5.25
N VAL A 97 -22.80 1.12 4.61
CA VAL A 97 -22.87 1.92 3.37
C VAL A 97 -23.53 1.15 2.24
N LYS A 98 -23.21 -0.13 2.06
CA LYS A 98 -23.84 -0.96 1.01
C LYS A 98 -25.35 -1.10 1.20
N ASN A 99 -25.82 -1.15 2.44
CA ASN A 99 -27.22 -1.31 2.79
C ASN A 99 -28.07 -0.06 2.53
N LEU A 100 -27.46 1.12 2.35
CA LEU A 100 -28.17 2.33 1.93
C LEU A 100 -28.88 2.08 0.60
N GLN A 101 -30.21 2.24 0.62
CA GLN A 101 -31.07 2.09 -0.55
C GLN A 101 -31.22 3.44 -1.23
N TRP A 102 -31.20 3.42 -2.57
CA TRP A 102 -31.46 4.61 -3.36
C TRP A 102 -32.90 5.08 -3.11
N ILE A 103 -33.04 6.34 -2.70
CA ILE A 103 -34.33 6.89 -2.27
C ILE A 103 -35.18 7.29 -3.48
N ALA A 104 -34.55 7.94 -4.48
CA ALA A 104 -35.20 8.52 -5.66
C ALA A 104 -36.25 9.61 -5.33
N GLY A 105 -36.00 10.82 -5.80
CA GLY A 105 -36.90 11.96 -5.61
C GLY A 105 -36.22 13.28 -5.96
N GLY A 106 -36.60 14.35 -5.25
CA GLY A 106 -35.96 15.66 -5.40
C GLY A 106 -34.53 15.71 -4.84
N THR A 107 -33.95 16.91 -4.88
CA THR A 107 -32.57 17.16 -4.44
C THR A 107 -32.57 18.31 -3.43
N PHE A 108 -32.65 17.99 -2.15
CA PHE A 108 -32.77 18.96 -1.06
C PHE A 108 -31.42 19.15 -0.38
N THR A 109 -30.43 19.59 -1.17
CA THR A 109 -29.05 19.77 -0.72
C THR A 109 -28.93 20.77 0.44
N PRO A 110 -29.48 21.99 0.37
CA PRO A 110 -29.44 22.92 1.50
C PRO A 110 -29.95 22.30 2.83
N SER A 111 -31.12 21.65 2.79
CA SER A 111 -31.67 20.94 3.96
C SER A 111 -30.78 19.79 4.44
N ALA A 112 -30.13 19.07 3.52
CA ALA A 112 -29.20 17.98 3.84
C ALA A 112 -27.96 18.50 4.58
N LEU A 113 -27.41 19.65 4.17
CA LEU A 113 -26.27 20.28 4.86
C LEU A 113 -26.65 20.68 6.29
N LYS A 114 -27.85 21.25 6.46
CA LYS A 114 -28.39 21.56 7.79
C LYS A 114 -28.56 20.32 8.65
N PHE A 115 -29.20 19.28 8.10
CA PHE A 115 -29.40 18.01 8.79
C PHE A 115 -28.06 17.39 9.23
N THR A 116 -27.06 17.40 8.34
CA THR A 116 -25.72 16.87 8.59
C THR A 116 -25.08 17.58 9.78
N TYR A 117 -25.11 18.91 9.81
CA TYR A 117 -24.55 19.65 10.94
C TYR A 117 -25.27 19.33 12.25
N ASP A 118 -26.60 19.41 12.26
CA ASP A 118 -27.39 19.30 13.48
C ASP A 118 -27.37 17.90 14.10
N ASN A 119 -27.29 16.85 13.29
CA ASN A 119 -27.45 15.46 13.76
C ASN A 119 -26.14 14.68 13.86
N LEU A 120 -25.11 15.08 13.10
CA LEU A 120 -23.84 14.36 13.05
C LEU A 120 -22.66 15.19 13.56
N ILE A 121 -22.70 16.52 13.48
CA ILE A 121 -21.51 17.35 13.79
C ILE A 121 -21.67 18.06 15.14
N ARG A 122 -22.73 18.85 15.32
CA ARG A 122 -22.90 19.79 16.43
C ARG A 122 -22.63 19.17 17.80
N ASP A 123 -23.27 18.03 18.06
CA ASP A 123 -23.26 17.37 19.38
C ASP A 123 -22.39 16.09 19.40
N SER A 124 -21.96 15.59 18.23
CA SER A 124 -21.22 14.33 18.09
C SER A 124 -19.75 14.50 17.70
N LYS A 125 -19.29 15.71 17.33
CA LYS A 125 -17.87 15.97 17.01
C LYS A 125 -16.97 15.83 18.24
N ARG A 126 -15.79 15.24 18.06
CA ARG A 126 -14.78 15.16 19.13
C ARG A 126 -14.14 16.53 19.37
N ALA A 127 -13.92 16.88 20.64
CA ALA A 127 -13.40 18.19 21.03
C ALA A 127 -12.01 18.55 20.45
N ARG A 128 -11.21 17.55 20.09
CA ARG A 128 -9.88 17.71 19.46
C ARG A 128 -9.84 17.28 18.00
N ALA A 129 -10.98 16.94 17.41
CA ALA A 129 -11.01 16.44 16.04
C ALA A 129 -11.30 17.53 15.02
N LYS A 130 -10.58 17.46 13.89
CA LYS A 130 -10.95 18.23 12.70
C LYS A 130 -12.16 17.56 12.05
N VAL A 131 -13.15 18.34 11.64
CA VAL A 131 -14.32 17.83 10.93
C VAL A 131 -14.17 18.13 9.44
N SER A 132 -14.17 17.09 8.60
CA SER A 132 -14.12 17.23 7.15
C SER A 132 -15.40 16.68 6.52
N VAL A 133 -16.13 17.53 5.80
CA VAL A 133 -17.36 17.17 5.10
C VAL A 133 -17.06 17.08 3.61
N VAL A 134 -17.46 15.97 2.97
CA VAL A 134 -17.37 15.77 1.52
C VAL A 134 -18.79 15.71 0.97
N VAL A 135 -19.17 16.70 0.17
CA VAL A 135 -20.49 16.77 -0.47
C VAL A 135 -20.35 16.32 -1.91
N VAL A 136 -21.15 15.33 -2.33
CA VAL A 136 -21.25 14.86 -3.71
C VAL A 136 -22.65 15.15 -4.22
N THR A 137 -22.76 15.80 -5.37
CA THR A 137 -24.04 16.16 -5.98
C THR A 137 -23.89 16.36 -7.50
N ASP A 138 -24.99 16.22 -8.24
CA ASP A 138 -25.08 16.64 -9.65
C ASP A 138 -25.37 18.14 -9.84
N GLY A 139 -25.53 18.88 -8.72
CA GLY A 139 -25.54 20.33 -8.68
C GLY A 139 -26.88 20.98 -8.93
N ARG A 140 -27.98 20.25 -8.79
CA ARG A 140 -29.35 20.80 -8.86
C ARG A 140 -29.98 20.66 -7.50
N PHE A 141 -30.42 21.75 -6.88
CA PHE A 141 -31.32 21.65 -5.72
C PHE A 141 -32.75 22.03 -6.09
N ASP A 142 -33.71 21.46 -5.39
CA ASP A 142 -35.12 21.75 -5.58
C ASP A 142 -35.44 23.19 -5.16
N PRO A 143 -36.13 24.01 -5.97
CA PRO A 143 -36.51 25.38 -5.60
C PRO A 143 -37.40 25.50 -4.36
N ARG A 144 -37.97 24.39 -3.90
CA ARG A 144 -38.75 24.32 -2.65
C ARG A 144 -37.86 24.20 -1.41
N ASP A 145 -36.56 23.99 -1.57
CA ASP A 145 -35.58 24.00 -0.49
C ASP A 145 -35.07 25.42 -0.19
N ASP A 146 -34.49 25.60 0.99
CA ASP A 146 -34.06 26.89 1.52
C ASP A 146 -32.58 27.16 1.20
N ASP A 147 -32.31 27.92 0.14
CA ASP A 147 -30.98 28.21 -0.38
C ASP A 147 -30.06 28.93 0.63
N ILE A 148 -30.63 29.59 1.66
CA ILE A 148 -29.90 30.17 2.78
C ILE A 148 -29.06 29.11 3.51
N GLN A 149 -29.51 27.85 3.51
CA GLN A 149 -28.84 26.74 4.19
C GLN A 149 -27.65 26.17 3.41
N LEU A 150 -27.39 26.60 2.17
CA LEU A 150 -26.23 26.16 1.38
C LEU A 150 -24.90 26.42 2.08
N ARG A 151 -24.86 27.42 2.98
CA ARG A 151 -23.68 27.81 3.73
C ARG A 151 -23.71 27.36 5.19
N TYR A 152 -24.68 26.55 5.60
CA TYR A 152 -24.91 26.22 7.01
C TYR A 152 -23.69 25.55 7.69
N LEU A 153 -22.96 24.73 6.94
CA LEU A 153 -21.71 24.10 7.43
C LEU A 153 -20.54 25.08 7.56
N CYS A 154 -20.61 26.23 6.90
CA CYS A 154 -19.53 27.22 6.84
C CYS A 154 -19.49 28.14 8.05
N ASP A 155 -20.53 28.15 8.87
CA ASP A 155 -20.62 28.98 10.07
C ASP A 155 -19.74 28.43 11.22
N ASP A 156 -19.35 27.16 11.16
CA ASP A 156 -18.45 26.52 12.13
C ASP A 156 -17.01 26.49 11.60
N PRO A 157 -16.05 27.21 12.21
CA PRO A 157 -14.66 27.24 11.76
C PRO A 157 -13.94 25.89 11.91
N ALA A 158 -14.47 24.95 12.69
CA ALA A 158 -13.91 23.61 12.84
C ALA A 158 -14.30 22.66 11.68
N VAL A 159 -15.23 23.08 10.81
CA VAL A 159 -15.75 22.30 9.70
C VAL A 159 -15.09 22.72 8.40
N VAL A 160 -14.48 21.75 7.71
CA VAL A 160 -13.90 21.93 6.38
C VAL A 160 -14.78 21.21 5.36
N VAL A 161 -15.37 21.96 4.43
CA VAL A 161 -16.24 21.40 3.39
C VAL A 161 -15.50 21.30 2.07
N ASN A 162 -15.53 20.11 1.45
CA ASN A 162 -15.10 19.84 0.07
C ASN A 162 -16.33 19.47 -0.76
N ALA A 163 -16.52 20.15 -1.89
CA ALA A 163 -17.67 19.95 -2.76
C ALA A 163 -17.23 19.27 -4.06
N ILE A 164 -17.91 18.19 -4.44
CA ILE A 164 -17.69 17.44 -5.67
C ILE A 164 -18.96 17.52 -6.51
N GLY A 165 -18.85 18.19 -7.66
CA GLY A 165 -19.92 18.27 -8.65
C GLY A 165 -19.70 17.32 -9.81
N VAL A 166 -20.72 16.56 -10.18
CA VAL A 166 -20.63 15.57 -11.26
C VAL A 166 -21.68 15.83 -12.35
N GLY A 167 -21.28 15.86 -13.62
CA GLY A 167 -22.21 15.86 -14.76
C GLY A 167 -22.38 17.21 -15.49
N ASP A 168 -23.61 17.51 -15.91
CA ASP A 168 -23.94 18.66 -16.81
C ASP A 168 -24.02 20.02 -16.11
N MET A 169 -23.65 20.08 -14.82
CA MET A 169 -23.65 21.30 -13.99
C MET A 169 -22.78 22.44 -14.59
N PHE A 170 -21.87 22.11 -15.51
CA PHE A 170 -20.95 23.07 -16.15
C PHE A 170 -21.49 23.71 -17.43
N ASP A 171 -22.51 23.09 -18.06
CA ASP A 171 -23.07 23.56 -19.34
C ASP A 171 -24.33 24.44 -19.15
N LYS A 172 -24.87 24.55 -17.92
CA LYS A 172 -26.06 25.37 -17.62
C LYS A 172 -25.73 26.49 -16.65
N ARG A 173 -25.76 27.73 -17.15
CA ARG A 173 -25.38 28.95 -16.42
C ARG A 173 -26.35 29.42 -15.31
N HIS A 174 -27.52 28.81 -15.11
CA HIS A 174 -28.61 29.51 -14.38
C HIS A 174 -29.28 28.81 -13.18
N ASP A 175 -29.05 27.51 -12.89
CA ASP A 175 -29.70 26.83 -11.74
C ASP A 175 -28.74 25.98 -10.89
N SER A 176 -27.42 26.12 -11.10
CA SER A 176 -26.44 25.35 -10.35
C SER A 176 -26.50 25.73 -8.87
N GLU A 177 -26.65 24.74 -7.99
CA GLU A 177 -26.06 24.82 -6.66
C GLU A 177 -24.67 25.41 -6.85
N THR A 178 -24.44 26.63 -6.39
CA THR A 178 -23.08 27.15 -6.44
C THR A 178 -22.28 26.28 -5.49
N LEU A 179 -21.57 25.26 -6.00
CA LEU A 179 -20.60 24.46 -5.23
C LEU A 179 -19.65 25.38 -4.47
N VAL A 180 -19.45 26.60 -4.98
CA VAL A 180 -18.79 27.71 -4.29
C VAL A 180 -19.43 28.01 -2.93
N SER A 181 -20.74 28.16 -2.85
CA SER A 181 -21.47 28.38 -1.60
C SER A 181 -21.31 27.18 -0.64
N ILE A 182 -21.46 25.96 -1.14
CA ILE A 182 -21.28 24.72 -0.36
C ILE A 182 -19.84 24.63 0.19
N ALA A 183 -18.85 24.92 -0.65
CA ALA A 183 -17.42 24.95 -0.30
C ALA A 183 -16.99 26.24 0.42
N CYS A 184 -17.93 26.98 1.02
CA CYS A 184 -17.66 28.16 1.83
C CYS A 184 -16.89 29.29 1.11
N ASN A 185 -17.23 29.52 -0.15
CA ASN A 185 -16.57 30.45 -1.08
C ASN A 185 -15.10 30.12 -1.37
N ASN A 186 -14.66 28.89 -1.12
CA ASN A 186 -13.30 28.44 -1.43
C ASN A 186 -13.29 27.56 -2.69
N LYS A 187 -12.77 28.10 -3.79
CA LYS A 187 -12.72 27.40 -5.08
C LYS A 187 -11.73 26.23 -5.10
N ASP A 188 -10.70 26.24 -4.25
CA ASP A 188 -9.69 25.16 -4.21
C ASP A 188 -10.26 23.86 -3.62
N ARG A 189 -11.41 23.94 -2.95
CA ARG A 189 -12.13 22.82 -2.34
C ARG A 189 -13.26 22.27 -3.21
N ILE A 190 -13.34 22.76 -4.45
CA ILE A 190 -14.31 22.31 -5.43
C ILE A 190 -13.61 21.35 -6.37
N THR A 191 -14.19 20.17 -6.60
CA THR A 191 -13.76 19.28 -7.67
C THR A 191 -14.92 19.07 -8.64
N GLU A 192 -14.64 19.32 -9.91
CA GLU A 192 -15.59 19.21 -11.00
C GLU A 192 -15.30 17.94 -11.79
N MET A 193 -16.32 17.13 -12.05
CA MET A 193 -16.22 15.85 -12.75
C MET A 193 -17.25 15.73 -13.86
N LYS A 194 -16.88 15.09 -14.97
CA LYS A 194 -17.81 14.90 -16.08
C LYS A 194 -18.70 13.67 -15.87
N GLN A 195 -18.18 12.64 -15.20
CA GLN A 195 -18.88 11.37 -15.02
C GLN A 195 -18.68 10.82 -13.61
N TYR A 196 -19.67 10.09 -13.10
CA TYR A 196 -19.60 9.42 -11.80
C TYR A 196 -18.53 8.32 -11.74
N THR A 197 -18.09 7.82 -12.89
CA THR A 197 -16.98 6.87 -12.99
C THR A 197 -15.64 7.48 -12.56
N ASP A 198 -15.49 8.80 -12.63
CA ASP A 198 -14.27 9.50 -12.21
C ASP A 198 -14.12 9.51 -10.68
N LEU A 199 -15.22 9.37 -9.92
CA LEU A 199 -15.19 9.30 -8.46
C LEU A 199 -14.43 8.07 -7.95
N VAL A 200 -14.50 6.96 -8.70
CA VAL A 200 -13.87 5.69 -8.31
C VAL A 200 -12.46 5.52 -8.89
N ALA A 201 -11.93 6.54 -9.57
CA ALA A 201 -10.59 6.50 -10.14
C ALA A 201 -9.50 6.62 -9.05
N ASP A 202 -8.48 5.77 -9.12
CA ASP A 202 -7.43 5.68 -8.09
C ASP A 202 -6.68 7.00 -7.87
N ASN A 203 -6.45 7.78 -8.93
CA ASN A 203 -5.80 9.08 -8.85
C ASN A 203 -6.64 10.11 -8.06
N PHE A 204 -7.96 10.06 -8.20
CA PHE A 204 -8.86 10.95 -7.49
C PHE A 204 -8.98 10.55 -6.01
N ILE A 205 -9.11 9.25 -5.73
CA ILE A 205 -9.13 8.75 -4.36
C ILE A 205 -7.82 9.12 -3.64
N GLN A 206 -6.68 9.08 -4.32
CA GLN A 206 -5.38 9.54 -3.77
C GLN A 206 -5.38 11.04 -3.43
N LYS A 207 -5.96 11.87 -4.31
CA LYS A 207 -6.11 13.30 -4.07
C LYS A 207 -6.98 13.55 -2.84
N MET A 208 -8.10 12.84 -2.72
CA MET A 208 -9.00 12.96 -1.57
C MET A 208 -8.36 12.50 -0.26
N GLU A 209 -7.59 11.41 -0.28
CA GLU A 209 -6.79 10.96 0.87
C GLU A 209 -5.84 12.06 1.37
N THR A 210 -5.24 12.82 0.46
CA THR A 210 -4.34 13.95 0.78
C THR A 210 -5.10 15.17 1.31
N ILE A 211 -6.30 15.44 0.81
CA ILE A 211 -7.14 16.57 1.24
C ILE A 211 -7.77 16.32 2.61
N LEU A 212 -8.30 15.12 2.85
CA LEU A 212 -9.02 14.75 4.07
C LEU A 212 -8.08 14.56 5.24
N CYS A 213 -6.92 13.99 4.95
CA CYS A 213 -5.84 13.83 5.90
C CYS A 213 -4.60 14.52 5.33
N PRO A 214 -4.55 15.85 5.37
CA PRO A 214 -3.33 16.58 5.04
C PRO A 214 -2.38 16.27 6.19
N GLY A 215 -1.49 15.30 5.98
CA GLY A 215 -0.43 15.07 6.92
C GLY A 215 0.39 16.34 6.99
N ASP A 216 0.39 17.00 8.15
CA ASP A 216 1.59 17.69 8.55
C ASP A 216 2.67 16.61 8.59
N VAL A 217 3.53 16.62 7.58
CA VAL A 217 4.87 16.07 7.79
C VAL A 217 5.39 16.83 9.00
N PRO A 218 5.65 16.21 10.16
CA PRO A 218 6.11 16.97 11.30
C PRO A 218 7.37 17.73 10.87
N THR A 219 7.27 19.06 10.85
CA THR A 219 8.39 19.96 10.54
C THR A 219 9.33 19.95 11.74
N PHE A 220 10.12 18.89 11.86
CA PHE A 220 11.35 18.96 12.64
C PHE A 220 12.40 19.72 11.82
N PRO A 221 13.23 20.57 12.45
CA PRO A 221 14.31 21.23 11.75
C PRO A 221 15.23 20.18 11.12
N VAL A 222 15.52 20.41 9.84
CA VAL A 222 16.21 19.57 8.86
C VAL A 222 17.35 18.73 9.45
N GLU A 223 17.13 17.42 9.52
CA GLU A 223 18.12 16.38 9.21
C GLU A 223 17.32 15.21 8.59
N LEU A 224 17.85 14.61 7.52
CA LEU A 224 17.22 13.54 6.75
C LEU A 224 16.70 12.41 7.66
N VAL A 225 15.39 12.38 7.91
CA VAL A 225 14.75 11.20 8.49
C VAL A 225 14.40 10.27 7.32
N GLU A 226 15.34 9.39 6.99
CA GLU A 226 15.06 8.20 6.20
C GLU A 226 13.89 7.45 6.86
N LEU A 227 12.97 6.94 6.03
CA LEU A 227 11.86 6.10 6.46
C LEU A 227 12.32 5.14 7.57
N ASP A 228 11.56 5.07 8.67
CA ASP A 228 11.74 4.14 9.80
C ASP A 228 11.40 2.68 9.39
N VAL A 229 11.98 2.25 8.26
CA VAL A 229 12.44 0.89 8.07
C VAL A 229 13.61 0.79 9.03
N ALA A 230 13.50 -0.01 10.11
CA ALA A 230 14.65 -0.28 10.97
C ALA A 230 15.79 -0.68 10.02
N PRO A 231 16.83 0.15 9.83
CA PRO A 231 17.78 -0.10 8.75
C PRO A 231 18.32 -1.52 8.97
N CYS A 232 18.78 -2.22 7.94
CA CYS A 232 19.49 -3.49 8.07
C CYS A 232 20.55 -3.50 9.23
N VAL A 233 20.99 -2.31 9.66
CA VAL A 233 21.81 -1.97 10.83
C VAL A 233 21.21 -2.36 12.20
N GLN A 234 19.89 -2.42 12.35
CA GLN A 234 19.17 -2.57 13.63
C GLN A 234 18.56 -3.96 13.85
N ARG A 235 18.51 -4.81 12.82
CA ARG A 235 18.02 -6.19 12.90
C ARG A 235 18.96 -7.20 12.23
N PRO A 236 19.01 -8.47 12.67
CA PRO A 236 19.84 -9.48 12.01
C PRO A 236 19.19 -9.96 10.71
N VAL A 237 19.77 -9.60 9.57
CA VAL A 237 19.32 -10.09 8.24
C VAL A 237 20.38 -10.99 7.62
N ASP A 238 20.00 -12.21 7.25
CA ASP A 238 20.84 -13.15 6.51
C ASP A 238 20.32 -13.20 5.06
N LEU A 239 21.00 -12.46 4.16
CA LEU A 239 20.60 -12.27 2.77
C LEU A 239 21.38 -13.24 1.87
N VAL A 240 20.66 -14.06 1.11
CA VAL A 240 21.22 -15.12 0.28
C VAL A 240 20.84 -14.88 -1.17
N PHE A 241 21.83 -14.64 -2.01
CA PHE A 241 21.64 -14.47 -3.45
C PHE A 241 21.71 -15.83 -4.15
N LEU A 242 20.69 -16.13 -4.95
CA LEU A 242 20.68 -17.23 -5.90
C LEU A 242 20.76 -16.63 -7.30
N LEU A 243 21.95 -16.70 -7.90
CA LEU A 243 22.24 -16.14 -9.21
C LEU A 243 22.09 -17.23 -10.28
N ASP A 244 21.22 -16.98 -11.26
CA ASP A 244 21.05 -17.85 -12.41
C ASP A 244 22.31 -17.79 -13.31
N GLY A 245 22.98 -18.92 -13.46
CA GLY A 245 24.18 -19.09 -14.29
C GLY A 245 23.86 -19.59 -15.70
N SER A 246 22.62 -19.44 -16.16
CA SER A 246 22.19 -20.01 -17.43
C SER A 246 22.70 -19.26 -18.67
N GLU A 247 22.84 -20.00 -19.77
CA GLU A 247 23.16 -19.47 -21.11
C GLU A 247 22.21 -18.32 -21.50
N ARG A 248 20.92 -18.44 -21.16
CA ARG A 248 19.89 -17.45 -21.49
C ARG A 248 20.13 -16.10 -20.82
N LEU A 249 20.60 -16.10 -19.57
CA LEU A 249 20.98 -14.85 -18.91
C LEU A 249 22.13 -14.16 -19.66
N GLY A 250 23.11 -14.93 -20.11
CA GLY A 250 24.26 -14.46 -20.86
C GLY A 250 25.36 -13.82 -19.99
N MET A 251 26.61 -13.93 -20.46
CA MET A 251 27.80 -13.46 -19.74
C MET A 251 27.77 -11.97 -19.36
N GLU A 252 27.22 -11.10 -20.20
CA GLU A 252 27.18 -9.66 -19.92
C GLU A 252 26.20 -9.33 -18.78
N ASN A 253 25.01 -9.92 -18.76
CA ASN A 253 24.06 -9.74 -17.67
C ASN A 253 24.58 -10.42 -16.39
N PHE A 254 25.26 -11.56 -16.51
CA PHE A 254 25.94 -12.19 -15.39
C PHE A 254 26.99 -11.26 -14.73
N LYS A 255 27.79 -10.54 -15.54
CA LYS A 255 28.72 -9.52 -15.01
C LYS A 255 27.97 -8.39 -14.28
N HIS A 256 26.84 -7.94 -14.82
CA HIS A 256 26.01 -6.94 -14.15
C HIS A 256 25.41 -7.46 -12.85
N ALA A 257 24.94 -8.70 -12.80
CA ALA A 257 24.43 -9.34 -11.59
C ALA A 257 25.50 -9.44 -10.51
N ARG A 258 26.71 -9.85 -10.89
CA ARG A 258 27.87 -9.85 -9.99
C ARG A 258 28.18 -8.45 -9.46
N HIS A 259 28.13 -7.44 -10.33
CA HIS A 259 28.33 -6.05 -9.93
C HIS A 259 27.23 -5.55 -9.00
N PHE A 260 25.98 -5.93 -9.25
CA PHE A 260 24.84 -5.61 -8.38
C PHE A 260 25.03 -6.17 -6.98
N VAL A 261 25.38 -7.45 -6.83
CA VAL A 261 25.67 -8.05 -5.52
C VAL A 261 26.83 -7.33 -4.82
N GLN A 262 27.85 -6.91 -5.57
CA GLN A 262 28.95 -6.10 -5.04
C GLN A 262 28.49 -4.73 -4.53
N MET A 263 27.59 -4.06 -5.26
CA MET A 263 27.01 -2.77 -4.85
C MET A 263 26.15 -2.92 -3.60
N VAL A 264 25.33 -3.98 -3.51
CA VAL A 264 24.54 -4.30 -2.32
C VAL A 264 25.45 -4.51 -1.12
N ALA A 265 26.51 -5.31 -1.26
CA ALA A 265 27.48 -5.54 -0.18
C ALA A 265 28.19 -4.27 0.31
N ASN A 266 28.47 -3.32 -0.59
CA ASN A 266 29.08 -2.03 -0.23
C ASN A 266 28.10 -1.08 0.46
N THR A 267 26.81 -1.18 0.15
CA THR A 267 25.78 -0.26 0.65
C THR A 267 25.22 -0.71 1.99
N LEU A 268 25.06 -2.02 2.18
CA LEU A 268 24.50 -2.58 3.40
C LEU A 268 25.52 -2.55 4.54
N THR A 269 25.03 -2.25 5.75
CA THR A 269 25.86 -2.36 6.95
C THR A 269 25.99 -3.82 7.38
N LEU A 270 27.12 -4.42 7.03
CA LEU A 270 27.44 -5.80 7.39
C LEU A 270 27.63 -5.97 8.90
N ALA A 271 27.33 -7.17 9.41
CA ALA A 271 27.48 -7.50 10.82
C ALA A 271 28.95 -7.33 11.27
N LYS A 272 29.21 -6.78 12.47
CA LYS A 272 30.59 -6.55 12.94
C LYS A 272 31.32 -7.84 13.33
N THR A 273 30.57 -8.84 13.80
CA THR A 273 31.11 -10.14 14.25
C THR A 273 30.15 -11.28 13.91
N LYS A 274 30.64 -12.52 14.02
CA LYS A 274 29.86 -13.73 13.71
C LYS A 274 28.53 -13.84 14.49
N ASN A 275 28.48 -13.36 15.72
CA ASN A 275 27.30 -13.43 16.60
C ASN A 275 26.73 -12.03 16.92
N TYR A 276 27.06 -11.01 16.12
CA TYR A 276 26.56 -9.66 16.33
C TYR A 276 25.03 -9.64 16.13
N PRO A 277 24.27 -9.02 17.05
CA PRO A 277 22.81 -9.10 17.06
C PRO A 277 22.17 -8.38 15.87
N ASN A 278 22.88 -7.44 15.24
CA ASN A 278 22.36 -6.63 14.15
C ASN A 278 23.25 -6.69 12.91
N GLY A 279 22.81 -6.10 11.78
CA GLY A 279 23.60 -6.03 10.56
C GLY A 279 23.42 -7.25 9.66
N VAL A 280 23.92 -7.13 8.43
CA VAL A 280 23.67 -8.10 7.36
C VAL A 280 24.79 -9.12 7.25
N LYS A 281 24.43 -10.37 6.95
CA LYS A 281 25.36 -11.37 6.39
C LYS A 281 24.92 -11.72 4.99
N LEU A 282 25.90 -11.87 4.10
CA LEU A 282 25.66 -12.21 2.70
C LEU A 282 26.14 -13.62 2.41
N ALA A 283 25.38 -14.33 1.58
CA ALA A 283 25.82 -15.53 0.88
C ALA A 283 25.46 -15.41 -0.59
N LEU A 284 26.22 -16.08 -1.45
CA LEU A 284 25.95 -16.13 -2.89
C LEU A 284 26.19 -17.55 -3.41
N ILE A 285 25.20 -18.06 -4.12
CA ILE A 285 25.28 -19.28 -4.92
C ILE A 285 24.91 -18.95 -6.35
N GLU A 286 25.73 -19.41 -7.29
CA GLU A 286 25.38 -19.46 -8.71
C GLU A 286 24.82 -20.84 -9.00
N PHE A 287 23.67 -20.91 -9.67
CA PHE A 287 23.03 -22.18 -10.01
C PHE A 287 22.86 -22.33 -11.51
N GLY A 288 23.11 -23.54 -11.99
CA GLY A 288 22.88 -23.97 -13.37
C GLY A 288 21.91 -25.14 -13.39
N LYS A 289 22.32 -26.25 -14.02
CA LYS A 289 21.57 -27.51 -14.03
C LYS A 289 21.57 -28.17 -12.64
N GLU A 290 20.76 -29.21 -12.44
CA GLU A 290 20.45 -29.79 -11.12
C GLU A 290 21.65 -30.13 -10.21
N ASN A 291 22.82 -30.44 -10.79
CA ASN A 291 24.06 -30.79 -10.07
C ASN A 291 25.23 -29.86 -10.41
N GLU A 292 24.96 -28.70 -10.99
CA GLU A 292 25.96 -27.71 -11.39
C GLU A 292 25.61 -26.37 -10.75
N SER A 293 25.91 -26.26 -9.47
CA SER A 293 25.86 -25.00 -8.74
C SER A 293 27.21 -24.73 -8.08
N GLN A 294 27.59 -23.48 -8.01
CA GLN A 294 28.83 -23.03 -7.38
C GLN A 294 28.50 -22.08 -6.24
N VAL A 295 28.88 -22.44 -5.02
CA VAL A 295 28.83 -21.52 -3.88
C VAL A 295 30.01 -20.56 -3.98
N ALA A 296 29.73 -19.27 -4.20
CA ALA A 296 30.74 -18.22 -4.25
C ALA A 296 31.30 -17.94 -2.85
N PHE A 297 30.40 -17.82 -1.87
CA PHE A 297 30.73 -17.68 -0.45
C PHE A 297 29.51 -18.00 0.42
N LEU A 298 29.76 -18.62 1.58
CA LEU A 298 28.76 -18.85 2.62
C LEU A 298 28.47 -17.56 3.41
N LEU A 299 27.43 -17.59 4.26
CA LEU A 299 27.03 -16.47 5.12
C LEU A 299 28.23 -15.84 5.84
N THR A 300 28.63 -14.67 5.35
CA THR A 300 29.78 -13.93 5.85
C THR A 300 29.44 -12.45 6.01
N HIS A 301 30.24 -11.80 6.84
CA HIS A 301 30.23 -10.36 7.03
C HIS A 301 31.58 -9.74 6.62
N ASP A 302 32.55 -10.58 6.23
CA ASP A 302 33.87 -10.12 5.82
C ASP A 302 33.84 -9.70 4.35
N MET A 303 34.10 -8.42 4.14
CA MET A 303 34.12 -7.81 2.83
C MET A 303 35.19 -8.40 1.91
N LYS A 304 36.33 -8.87 2.47
CA LYS A 304 37.38 -9.51 1.67
C LYS A 304 36.91 -10.85 1.12
N THR A 305 36.26 -11.65 1.96
CA THR A 305 35.64 -12.92 1.53
C THR A 305 34.63 -12.68 0.42
N ILE A 306 33.73 -11.70 0.57
CA ILE A 306 32.71 -11.34 -0.43
C ILE A 306 33.39 -10.93 -1.75
N ALA A 307 34.33 -9.98 -1.71
CA ALA A 307 35.02 -9.50 -2.90
C ALA A 307 35.81 -10.62 -3.61
N SER A 308 36.49 -11.49 -2.85
CA SER A 308 37.21 -12.63 -3.41
C SER A 308 36.29 -13.69 -4.02
N GLY A 309 35.15 -13.96 -3.39
CA GLY A 309 34.18 -14.93 -3.88
C GLY A 309 33.49 -14.45 -5.15
N LEU A 310 33.17 -13.15 -5.24
CA LEU A 310 32.68 -12.54 -6.48
C LEU A 310 33.74 -12.57 -7.58
N ALA A 311 34.99 -12.22 -7.28
CA ALA A 311 36.08 -12.23 -8.25
C ALA A 311 36.37 -13.64 -8.81
N GLY A 312 36.25 -14.67 -7.96
CA GLY A 312 36.45 -16.08 -8.33
C GLY A 312 35.24 -16.77 -8.94
N LEU A 313 34.08 -16.11 -9.01
CA LEU A 313 32.87 -16.68 -9.56
C LEU A 313 32.97 -16.80 -11.09
N ARG A 314 32.73 -18.02 -11.62
CA ARG A 314 32.85 -18.33 -13.04
C ARG A 314 31.46 -18.65 -13.59
N TYR A 315 31.05 -17.85 -14.57
CA TYR A 315 29.82 -18.08 -15.32
C TYR A 315 29.71 -19.53 -15.80
N LEU A 316 28.63 -20.19 -15.40
CA LEU A 316 28.41 -21.62 -15.67
C LEU A 316 28.06 -21.90 -17.13
N ASP A 317 27.33 -21.01 -17.79
CA ASP A 317 26.83 -21.19 -19.16
C ASP A 317 26.01 -22.50 -19.30
N ALA A 318 25.08 -22.70 -18.35
CA ALA A 318 24.33 -23.95 -18.18
C ALA A 318 22.82 -23.77 -18.44
N SER A 319 22.02 -24.82 -18.17
CA SER A 319 20.56 -24.67 -18.05
C SER A 319 20.19 -24.05 -16.69
N SER A 320 18.95 -23.59 -16.50
CA SER A 320 18.48 -23.01 -15.24
C SER A 320 17.59 -24.00 -14.47
N ALA A 321 18.00 -24.41 -13.27
CA ALA A 321 17.24 -25.31 -12.40
C ALA A 321 17.14 -24.76 -10.96
N VAL A 322 16.15 -23.89 -10.72
CA VAL A 322 15.99 -23.19 -9.44
C VAL A 322 15.58 -24.10 -8.27
N GLY A 323 14.78 -25.15 -8.51
CA GLY A 323 14.31 -26.06 -7.45
C GLY A 323 15.46 -26.75 -6.70
N PRO A 324 16.33 -27.49 -7.40
CA PRO A 324 17.55 -28.06 -6.82
C PRO A 324 18.46 -27.02 -6.14
N ALA A 325 18.59 -25.83 -6.73
CA ALA A 325 19.38 -24.75 -6.16
C ALA A 325 18.87 -24.29 -4.78
N ILE A 326 17.54 -24.21 -4.61
CA ILE A 326 16.91 -23.88 -3.33
C ILE A 326 17.24 -24.96 -2.29
N PHE A 327 17.13 -26.24 -2.64
CA PHE A 327 17.46 -27.33 -1.70
C PHE A 327 18.94 -27.30 -1.29
N GLN A 328 19.84 -27.09 -2.26
CA GLN A 328 21.26 -26.95 -1.99
C GLN A 328 21.53 -25.76 -1.07
N THR A 329 20.91 -24.61 -1.34
CA THR A 329 21.02 -23.40 -0.50
C THR A 329 20.56 -23.66 0.93
N ILE A 330 19.42 -24.31 1.12
CA ILE A 330 18.93 -24.66 2.46
C ILE A 330 19.93 -25.59 3.17
N SER A 331 20.44 -26.62 2.48
CA SER A 331 21.33 -27.63 3.09
C SER A 331 22.77 -27.15 3.33
N GLU A 332 23.29 -26.24 2.51
CA GLU A 332 24.68 -25.76 2.59
C GLU A 332 24.82 -24.42 3.33
N ILE A 333 23.84 -23.53 3.17
CA ILE A 333 23.90 -22.16 3.70
C ILE A 333 23.09 -22.03 4.99
N LEU A 334 21.86 -22.55 5.03
CA LEU A 334 20.98 -22.39 6.21
C LEU A 334 21.20 -23.47 7.26
N ASP A 335 21.36 -24.73 6.85
CA ASP A 335 21.47 -25.88 7.73
C ASP A 335 22.82 -26.61 7.59
N LYS A 336 23.11 -27.48 8.56
CA LYS A 336 24.08 -28.57 8.42
C LYS A 336 23.65 -29.70 9.36
N GLY A 337 22.85 -30.63 8.86
CA GLY A 337 22.22 -31.64 9.71
C GLY A 337 21.19 -31.01 10.64
N SER A 338 21.36 -31.15 11.96
CA SER A 338 20.38 -30.70 12.97
C SER A 338 20.62 -29.28 13.52
N THR A 339 21.64 -28.56 13.03
CA THR A 339 21.99 -27.22 13.52
C THR A 339 21.81 -26.16 12.45
N ARG A 340 20.99 -25.15 12.74
CA ARG A 340 20.81 -23.95 11.91
C ARG A 340 22.08 -23.09 11.96
N LYS A 341 22.65 -22.76 10.80
CA LYS A 341 23.82 -21.87 10.65
C LYS A 341 23.46 -20.39 10.71
N THR A 342 22.20 -20.05 10.46
CA THR A 342 21.70 -18.67 10.53
C THR A 342 21.72 -18.18 11.97
N ARG A 343 21.73 -16.85 12.15
CA ARG A 343 21.68 -16.27 13.49
C ARG A 343 20.31 -16.55 14.14
N ARG A 344 20.27 -16.60 15.47
CA ARG A 344 19.01 -16.76 16.20
C ARG A 344 18.16 -15.51 16.01
N GLY A 345 16.95 -15.68 15.49
CA GLY A 345 16.04 -14.57 15.20
C GLY A 345 16.40 -13.75 13.95
N SER A 346 17.33 -14.22 13.11
CA SER A 346 17.57 -13.55 11.83
C SER A 346 16.45 -13.81 10.85
N GLU A 347 16.05 -12.75 10.15
CA GLU A 347 15.26 -12.87 8.94
C GLU A 347 16.15 -13.44 7.83
N VAL A 348 15.67 -14.48 7.16
CA VAL A 348 16.39 -15.13 6.06
C VAL A 348 15.72 -14.71 4.76
N SER A 349 16.42 -13.93 3.95
CA SER A 349 15.89 -13.44 2.67
C SER A 349 16.62 -14.08 1.51
N PHE A 350 15.87 -14.68 0.58
CA PHE A 350 16.40 -15.28 -0.65
C PHE A 350 16.14 -14.34 -1.81
N VAL A 351 17.20 -13.89 -2.47
CA VAL A 351 17.13 -13.01 -3.64
C VAL A 351 17.49 -13.83 -4.88
N PHE A 352 16.50 -14.16 -5.67
CA PHE A 352 16.66 -14.84 -6.96
C PHE A 352 16.96 -13.81 -8.03
N ILE A 353 18.03 -14.01 -8.79
CA ILE A 353 18.40 -13.19 -9.94
C ILE A 353 18.35 -14.09 -11.16
N THR A 354 17.37 -13.89 -12.04
CA THR A 354 17.09 -14.77 -13.19
C THR A 354 16.62 -13.96 -14.40
N ASP A 355 16.67 -14.57 -15.59
CA ASP A 355 16.03 -14.04 -16.80
C ASP A 355 14.51 -14.30 -16.82
N GLY A 356 13.99 -15.04 -15.84
CA GLY A 356 12.57 -15.34 -15.68
C GLY A 356 12.11 -16.62 -16.36
N ILE A 357 13.01 -17.42 -16.93
CA ILE A 357 12.71 -18.76 -17.44
C ILE A 357 13.65 -19.79 -16.80
N THR A 358 13.09 -20.64 -15.94
CA THR A 358 13.81 -21.74 -15.29
C THR A 358 13.01 -23.03 -15.41
N ASN A 359 13.72 -24.16 -15.37
CA ASN A 359 13.08 -25.45 -15.15
C ASN A 359 12.36 -25.44 -13.79
N THR A 360 11.11 -25.90 -13.78
CA THR A 360 10.20 -25.95 -12.63
C THR A 360 10.22 -27.29 -11.90
N THR A 361 11.14 -28.18 -12.27
CA THR A 361 11.30 -29.49 -11.61
C THR A 361 11.48 -29.32 -10.10
N ASN A 362 10.60 -29.96 -9.32
CA ASN A 362 10.54 -29.90 -7.86
C ASN A 362 10.36 -28.50 -7.25
N LEU A 363 9.86 -27.52 -8.02
CA LEU A 363 9.66 -26.14 -7.55
C LEU A 363 8.62 -26.06 -6.42
N ASP A 364 7.55 -26.84 -6.48
CA ASP A 364 6.54 -26.91 -5.40
C ASP A 364 7.12 -27.42 -4.07
N GLU A 365 7.99 -28.42 -4.15
CA GLU A 365 8.66 -28.98 -2.98
C GLU A 365 9.68 -27.98 -2.42
N ALA A 366 10.39 -27.28 -3.30
CA ALA A 366 11.35 -26.24 -2.96
C ALA A 366 10.69 -25.04 -2.28
N THR A 367 9.58 -24.53 -2.81
CA THR A 367 8.80 -23.45 -2.18
C THR A 367 8.21 -23.89 -0.84
N SER A 368 7.74 -25.13 -0.74
CA SER A 368 7.32 -25.71 0.54
C SER A 368 8.47 -25.80 1.55
N ALA A 369 9.69 -26.09 1.11
CA ALA A 369 10.87 -26.08 1.96
C ALA A 369 11.25 -24.66 2.42
N MET A 370 11.17 -23.66 1.53
CA MET A 370 11.35 -22.25 1.89
C MET A 370 10.35 -21.80 2.95
N ARG A 371 9.06 -22.15 2.80
CA ARG A 371 8.01 -21.85 3.81
C ARG A 371 8.35 -22.45 5.17
N ARG A 372 8.80 -23.71 5.21
CA ARG A 372 9.20 -24.38 6.47
C ARG A 372 10.37 -23.69 7.15
N GLN A 373 11.30 -23.13 6.38
CA GLN A 373 12.46 -22.41 6.87
C GLN A 373 12.20 -20.91 7.15
N GLN A 374 10.96 -20.46 6.95
CA GLN A 374 10.53 -19.06 7.11
C GLN A 374 11.37 -18.10 6.26
N VAL A 375 11.69 -18.51 5.04
CA VAL A 375 12.43 -17.68 4.07
C VAL A 375 11.50 -16.64 3.45
N VAL A 376 12.00 -15.41 3.31
CA VAL A 376 11.35 -14.33 2.56
C VAL A 376 11.96 -14.27 1.15
N PRO A 377 11.22 -14.64 0.09
CA PRO A 377 11.74 -14.67 -1.27
C PRO A 377 11.63 -13.29 -1.90
N THR A 378 12.56 -12.95 -2.78
CA THR A 378 12.54 -11.75 -3.62
C THR A 378 13.07 -12.17 -4.98
N VAL A 379 12.37 -11.82 -6.05
CA VAL A 379 12.72 -12.27 -7.39
C VAL A 379 13.04 -11.05 -8.25
N ILE A 380 14.26 -10.99 -8.75
CA ILE A 380 14.70 -10.02 -9.76
C ILE A 380 14.72 -10.76 -11.09
N ALA A 381 13.75 -10.43 -11.94
CA ALA A 381 13.61 -10.99 -13.28
C ALA A 381 13.93 -9.93 -14.33
N THR A 382 14.74 -10.29 -15.32
CA THR A 382 15.09 -9.38 -16.41
C THR A 382 14.79 -9.97 -17.77
N GLY A 383 14.09 -9.22 -18.62
CA GLY A 383 13.73 -9.67 -19.96
C GLY A 383 12.28 -9.35 -20.31
N SER A 384 11.92 -9.54 -21.58
CA SER A 384 10.56 -9.33 -22.07
C SER A 384 9.72 -10.60 -22.04
N ASP A 385 10.36 -11.76 -22.00
CA ASP A 385 9.80 -13.11 -22.08
C ASP A 385 9.94 -13.84 -20.74
N VAL A 386 9.37 -13.26 -19.67
CA VAL A 386 9.39 -13.87 -18.34
C VAL A 386 8.18 -14.79 -18.14
N ASP A 387 8.37 -15.89 -17.41
CA ASP A 387 7.28 -16.78 -16.99
C ASP A 387 6.66 -16.27 -15.67
N ASP A 388 5.55 -15.54 -15.78
CA ASP A 388 4.85 -14.95 -14.65
C ASP A 388 4.37 -15.98 -13.62
N GLU A 389 4.03 -17.20 -14.05
CA GLU A 389 3.55 -18.24 -13.14
C GLU A 389 4.70 -18.73 -12.25
N VAL A 390 5.86 -18.96 -12.85
CA VAL A 390 7.08 -19.39 -12.14
C VAL A 390 7.57 -18.30 -11.19
N LEU A 391 7.55 -17.04 -11.62
CA LEU A 391 7.93 -15.91 -10.76
C LEU A 391 6.99 -15.77 -9.55
N MET A 392 5.67 -15.90 -9.77
CA MET A 392 4.67 -15.88 -8.69
C MET A 392 4.85 -17.04 -7.72
N GLN A 393 5.20 -18.22 -8.21
CA GLN A 393 5.46 -19.39 -7.40
C GLN A 393 6.74 -19.23 -6.55
N LEU A 394 7.82 -18.71 -7.15
CA LEU A 394 9.07 -18.39 -6.45
C LEU A 394 8.88 -17.32 -5.37
N ALA A 395 8.10 -16.28 -5.67
CA ALA A 395 7.71 -15.25 -4.73
C ALA A 395 6.64 -15.71 -3.71
N MET A 396 6.26 -16.99 -3.75
CA MET A 396 5.29 -17.62 -2.84
C MET A 396 3.92 -16.93 -2.81
N GLY A 397 3.52 -16.28 -3.90
CA GLY A 397 2.23 -15.58 -4.03
C GLY A 397 2.30 -14.07 -3.83
N ASP A 398 3.45 -13.52 -3.42
CA ASP A 398 3.63 -12.07 -3.25
C ASP A 398 4.06 -11.40 -4.56
N ARG A 399 3.21 -10.52 -5.09
CA ARG A 399 3.51 -9.77 -6.33
C ARG A 399 4.52 -8.66 -6.11
N ASP A 400 4.56 -8.06 -4.93
CA ASP A 400 5.41 -6.92 -4.63
C ASP A 400 6.87 -7.35 -4.41
N ALA A 401 7.09 -8.62 -4.10
CA ALA A 401 8.40 -9.27 -4.04
C ALA A 401 9.05 -9.52 -5.41
N ILE A 402 8.36 -9.22 -6.53
CA ILE A 402 8.83 -9.46 -7.90
C ILE A 402 9.25 -8.14 -8.56
N PHE A 403 10.55 -8.03 -8.82
CA PHE A 403 11.19 -6.90 -9.47
C PHE A 403 11.47 -7.23 -10.93
N LYS A 404 10.73 -6.60 -11.84
CA LYS A 404 10.89 -6.81 -13.29
C LYS A 404 11.56 -5.61 -13.94
N GLU A 405 12.60 -5.87 -14.72
CA GLU A 405 13.26 -4.86 -15.54
C GLU A 405 13.48 -5.38 -16.97
N GLN A 406 13.48 -4.48 -17.97
CA GLN A 406 13.67 -4.91 -19.37
C GLN A 406 15.14 -5.28 -19.66
N LYS A 407 16.08 -4.57 -19.04
CA LYS A 407 17.52 -4.79 -19.21
C LYS A 407 18.17 -4.97 -17.86
N PHE A 408 19.13 -5.88 -17.76
CA PHE A 408 19.87 -6.07 -16.52
C PHE A 408 20.67 -4.82 -16.12
N SER A 409 21.12 -4.02 -17.08
CA SER A 409 21.78 -2.74 -16.77
C SER A 409 20.88 -1.76 -15.99
N ASP A 410 19.56 -1.92 -16.04
CA ASP A 410 18.62 -1.07 -15.31
C ASP A 410 18.57 -1.41 -13.81
N VAL A 411 18.93 -2.64 -13.43
CA VAL A 411 19.07 -3.09 -12.03
C VAL A 411 20.17 -2.30 -11.30
N LEU A 412 21.16 -1.79 -12.04
CA LEU A 412 22.25 -0.96 -11.51
C LEU A 412 21.86 0.52 -11.37
N LYS A 413 20.71 0.95 -11.92
CA LYS A 413 20.27 2.35 -11.81
C LYS A 413 19.88 2.68 -10.38
N PRO A 414 20.16 3.92 -9.90
CA PRO A 414 19.80 4.33 -8.54
C PRO A 414 18.32 4.15 -8.21
N SER A 415 17.42 4.35 -9.18
CA SER A 415 15.97 4.18 -8.99
C SER A 415 15.59 2.75 -8.60
N PHE A 416 16.15 1.76 -9.30
CA PHE A 416 15.94 0.35 -8.98
C PHE A 416 16.65 -0.02 -7.68
N PHE A 417 17.94 0.30 -7.61
CA PHE A 417 18.81 -0.11 -6.53
C PHE A 417 18.29 0.39 -5.17
N ASN A 418 17.89 1.65 -5.08
CA ASN A 418 17.33 2.20 -3.84
C ASN A 418 15.99 1.57 -3.47
N ARG A 419 15.14 1.22 -4.45
CA ARG A 419 13.89 0.49 -4.22
C ARG A 419 14.16 -0.91 -3.67
N PHE A 420 15.13 -1.62 -4.24
CA PHE A 420 15.55 -2.94 -3.77
C PHE A 420 16.13 -2.89 -2.35
N ILE A 421 17.03 -1.94 -2.06
CA ILE A 421 17.61 -1.80 -0.72
C ILE A 421 16.53 -1.49 0.33
N ARG A 422 15.53 -0.66 -0.02
CA ARG A 422 14.38 -0.38 0.86
C ARG A 422 13.49 -1.61 1.10
N TRP A 423 13.35 -2.47 0.10
CA TRP A 423 12.59 -3.72 0.22
C TRP A 423 13.29 -4.73 1.14
N VAL A 424 14.61 -4.83 1.06
CA VAL A 424 15.39 -5.82 1.81
C VAL A 424 15.62 -5.43 3.28
N CYS A 425 15.60 -4.14 3.64
CA CYS A 425 16.10 -3.67 4.94
C CYS A 425 15.11 -3.55 6.11
#